data_AF-A0A968VWS7-F1
#
_entry.id   AF-A0A968VWS7-F1
#
_cell.length_a   1.000
_cell.length_b   1.000
_cell.length_c   1.000
_cell.angle_alpha   90.00
_cell.angle_beta   90.00
_cell.angle_gamma   90.00
#
_symmetry.space_group_name_H-M   'P 1'
#
loop_
_entity.id
_entity.type
_entity.pdbx_description
1 polymer ?
#
loop_
_entity_poly.entity_id
_entity_poly.type
_entity_poly.pdbx_seq_one_letter_code
_entity_poly.pdbx_strand_id
1 'polypeptide(L)'
;MTKLTYILLGATLLAGVARAQDEPDNRPVKNTFSGTCLMENQTVMNAFQGEFEFQMQHRFGLVNNGIEDIFGVYATANTRMALNYGITDKLMVGLGTAKDYKLQDLSWKYSIFQQTNSGSKPVSVSYFGNMVLDAREKSNFGPGENYRFIHRISYFTQLIVARKFSKSLSLQAAPSFIYYNSTETGLDNMHYGFFCRGQA
;
A
#
# COMPACT_ATOMS: atom_id res chain seq x y z
N MET A 1 -5.66 29.33 11.12
CA MET A 1 -5.23 29.16 9.72
C MET A 1 -5.07 27.69 9.28
N THR A 2 -5.07 26.71 10.20
CA THR A 2 -4.87 25.27 9.88
C THR A 2 -6.13 24.53 9.41
N LYS A 3 -7.35 24.98 9.77
CA LYS A 3 -8.60 24.33 9.32
C LYS A 3 -8.95 24.58 7.85
N LEU A 4 -8.47 25.68 7.27
CA LEU A 4 -8.79 26.07 5.89
C LEU A 4 -8.00 25.27 4.84
N THR A 5 -6.79 24.81 5.19
CA THR A 5 -5.92 24.05 4.30
C THR A 5 -6.43 22.63 4.01
N TYR A 6 -7.03 21.96 5.01
CA TYR A 6 -7.64 20.64 4.80
C TYR A 6 -8.89 20.68 3.92
N ILE A 7 -9.64 21.79 3.98
CA ILE A 7 -10.82 22.01 3.13
C ILE A 7 -10.40 22.26 1.67
N LEU A 8 -9.29 22.98 1.44
CA LEU A 8 -8.77 23.18 0.07
C LEU A 8 -8.23 21.89 -0.57
N LEU A 9 -7.60 21.00 0.20
CA LEU A 9 -7.11 19.71 -0.30
C LEU A 9 -8.28 18.74 -0.62
N GLY A 10 -9.36 18.78 0.15
CA GLY A 10 -10.60 18.03 -0.12
C GLY A 10 -11.36 18.55 -1.35
N ALA A 11 -11.40 19.87 -1.55
CA ALA A 11 -12.14 20.49 -2.65
C ALA A 11 -11.47 20.28 -4.03
N THR A 12 -10.13 20.22 -4.07
CA THR A 12 -9.38 19.99 -5.32
C THR A 12 -9.50 18.57 -5.85
N LEU A 13 -9.73 17.58 -4.98
CA LEU A 13 -10.03 16.20 -5.40
C LEU A 13 -11.39 16.06 -6.08
N LEU A 14 -12.34 16.97 -5.85
CA LEU A 14 -13.71 16.92 -6.40
C LEU A 14 -13.95 17.82 -7.63
N ALA A 15 -13.07 18.77 -7.92
CA ALA A 15 -13.27 19.70 -9.03
C ALA A 15 -13.18 19.00 -10.39
N GLY A 16 -14.32 18.77 -11.05
CA GLY A 16 -14.40 18.21 -12.41
C GLY A 16 -13.97 19.24 -13.45
N VAL A 17 -13.15 18.82 -14.42
CA VAL A 17 -12.84 19.65 -15.60
C VAL A 17 -13.92 19.36 -16.63
N ALA A 18 -14.79 20.33 -16.91
CA ALA A 18 -15.80 20.21 -17.96
C ALA A 18 -15.10 20.11 -19.34
N ARG A 19 -15.30 18.99 -20.04
CA ARG A 19 -14.89 18.79 -21.43
C ARG A 19 -16.15 18.46 -22.25
N ALA A 20 -16.16 18.98 -23.48
CA ALA A 20 -17.32 19.05 -24.38
C ALA A 20 -17.94 17.68 -24.73
N GLN A 21 -19.21 17.74 -25.13
CA GLN A 21 -20.17 16.66 -25.35
C GLN A 21 -19.70 15.62 -26.40
N ASP A 22 -19.36 14.43 -25.91
CA ASP A 22 -19.58 13.13 -26.56
C ASP A 22 -20.37 12.27 -25.53
N GLU A 23 -20.98 11.15 -25.93
CA GLU A 23 -21.64 10.23 -24.97
C GLU A 23 -20.73 10.01 -23.75
N PRO A 24 -21.26 10.08 -22.52
CA PRO A 24 -20.44 10.02 -21.32
C PRO A 24 -19.71 8.67 -21.27
N ASP A 25 -18.40 8.69 -21.57
CA ASP A 25 -17.54 7.52 -21.49
C ASP A 25 -17.43 7.07 -20.02
N ASN A 26 -18.34 6.19 -19.61
CA ASN A 26 -18.40 5.66 -18.25
C ASN A 26 -17.36 4.56 -17.98
N ARG A 27 -16.41 4.33 -18.89
CA ARG A 27 -15.34 3.36 -18.67
C ARG A 27 -14.38 3.86 -17.56
N PRO A 28 -13.81 2.93 -16.77
CA PRO A 28 -12.79 3.28 -15.79
C PRO A 28 -11.56 3.94 -16.42
N VAL A 29 -11.01 4.95 -15.75
CA VAL A 29 -9.74 5.57 -16.09
C VAL A 29 -8.62 4.54 -15.95
N LYS A 30 -7.86 4.34 -17.04
CA LYS A 30 -6.74 3.40 -17.07
C LYS A 30 -5.42 4.07 -16.65
N ASN A 31 -4.50 3.26 -16.14
CA ASN A 31 -3.11 3.64 -15.83
C ASN A 31 -3.02 4.87 -14.93
N THR A 32 -3.79 4.89 -13.84
CA THR A 32 -3.64 5.91 -12.78
C THR A 32 -2.24 5.82 -12.17
N PHE A 33 -1.73 4.60 -11.97
CA PHE A 33 -0.36 4.31 -11.58
C PHE A 33 0.19 3.17 -12.45
N SER A 34 1.51 3.04 -12.51
CA SER A 34 2.17 2.02 -13.34
C SER A 34 2.06 0.59 -12.81
N GLY A 35 1.73 0.40 -11.53
CA GLY A 35 1.64 -0.92 -10.92
C GLY A 35 0.82 -0.89 -9.63
N THR A 36 0.61 -2.07 -9.04
CA THR A 36 -0.16 -2.28 -7.80
C THR A 36 0.52 -1.67 -6.56
N CYS A 37 1.83 -1.51 -6.62
CA CYS A 37 2.67 -0.94 -5.58
C CYS A 37 3.72 -0.05 -6.22
N LEU A 38 4.06 1.04 -5.53
CA LEU A 38 5.17 1.92 -5.92
C LEU A 38 6.07 2.09 -4.70
N MET A 39 7.31 1.60 -4.84
CA MET A 39 8.23 1.31 -3.74
C MET A 39 7.59 0.30 -2.77
N GLU A 40 7.14 0.76 -1.59
CA GLU A 40 6.48 -0.08 -0.57
C GLU A 40 5.00 0.28 -0.40
N ASN A 41 4.51 1.32 -1.10
CA ASN A 41 3.17 1.83 -0.90
C ASN A 41 2.21 1.26 -1.93
N GLN A 42 1.07 0.76 -1.44
CA GLN A 42 0.00 0.26 -2.28
C GLN A 42 -0.62 1.39 -3.09
N THR A 43 -0.87 1.13 -4.36
CA THR A 43 -1.62 2.03 -5.23
C THR A 43 -3.08 1.57 -5.34
N VAL A 44 -3.91 2.43 -5.93
CA VAL A 44 -5.30 2.08 -6.26
C VAL A 44 -5.44 0.97 -7.32
N MET A 45 -4.34 0.58 -7.97
CA MET A 45 -4.32 -0.45 -9.01
C MET A 45 -4.32 -1.86 -8.40
N ASN A 46 -4.93 -2.80 -9.14
CA ASN A 46 -4.95 -4.24 -8.88
C ASN A 46 -4.35 -4.98 -10.08
N ALA A 47 -3.88 -6.20 -9.83
CA ALA A 47 -3.65 -7.18 -10.90
C ALA A 47 -4.97 -7.49 -11.62
N PHE A 48 -4.91 -7.75 -12.92
CA PHE A 48 -6.09 -8.10 -13.72
C PHE A 48 -6.63 -9.48 -13.32
N GLN A 49 -7.89 -9.76 -13.64
CA GLN A 49 -8.47 -11.08 -13.40
C GLN A 49 -7.63 -12.21 -14.03
N GLY A 50 -7.23 -13.19 -13.21
CA GLY A 50 -6.41 -14.33 -13.60
C GLY A 50 -4.91 -14.03 -13.70
N GLU A 51 -4.48 -12.79 -13.45
CA GLU A 51 -3.07 -12.41 -13.52
C GLU A 51 -2.32 -12.77 -12.22
N PHE A 52 -1.12 -13.32 -12.39
CA PHE A 52 -0.14 -13.47 -11.33
C PHE A 52 0.90 -12.36 -11.42
N GLU A 53 1.01 -11.58 -10.36
CA GLU A 53 2.04 -10.55 -10.21
C GLU A 53 3.06 -11.01 -9.16
N PHE A 54 4.31 -11.22 -9.60
CA PHE A 54 5.43 -11.45 -8.68
C PHE A 54 6.15 -10.13 -8.39
N GLN A 55 6.23 -9.79 -7.11
CA GLN A 55 6.82 -8.55 -6.63
C GLN A 55 8.04 -8.86 -5.76
N MET A 56 9.21 -8.36 -6.18
CA MET A 56 10.43 -8.39 -5.39
C MET A 56 10.81 -6.98 -4.98
N GLN A 57 10.86 -6.72 -3.67
CA GLN A 57 11.26 -5.46 -3.07
C GLN A 57 12.59 -5.70 -2.37
N HIS A 58 13.63 -4.98 -2.80
CA HIS A 58 14.95 -5.04 -2.17
C HIS A 58 15.30 -3.66 -1.64
N ARG A 59 15.44 -3.54 -0.32
CA ARG A 59 15.87 -2.32 0.35
C ARG A 59 17.36 -2.42 0.61
N PHE A 60 18.12 -1.62 -0.14
CA PHE A 60 19.57 -1.49 0.02
C PHE A 60 19.93 -0.90 1.38
N GLY A 61 21.11 -1.28 1.89
CA GLY A 61 21.63 -0.77 3.15
C GLY A 61 22.19 0.65 3.02
N LEU A 62 22.70 1.18 4.12
CA LEU A 62 23.28 2.53 4.15
C LEU A 62 24.54 2.62 3.29
N VAL A 63 24.71 3.76 2.62
CA VAL A 63 25.87 4.07 1.78
C VAL A 63 27.03 4.59 2.63
N ASN A 64 27.52 3.77 3.57
CA ASN A 64 28.55 4.19 4.53
C ASN A 64 29.96 3.73 4.13
N ASN A 65 30.10 2.58 3.46
CA ASN A 65 31.39 1.94 3.19
C ASN A 65 31.87 2.09 1.73
N GLY A 66 31.31 3.05 0.97
CA GLY A 66 31.74 3.36 -0.39
C GLY A 66 31.73 2.14 -1.33
N ILE A 67 32.85 1.90 -2.03
CA ILE A 67 33.00 0.81 -3.00
C ILE A 67 32.95 -0.58 -2.35
N GLU A 68 33.35 -0.73 -1.08
CA GLU A 68 33.39 -2.04 -0.40
C GLU A 68 32.00 -2.68 -0.32
N ASP A 69 30.97 -1.85 -0.10
CA ASP A 69 29.57 -2.28 -0.13
C ASP A 69 28.89 -2.00 -1.48
N ILE A 70 29.64 -1.66 -2.53
CA ILE A 70 29.13 -1.12 -3.81
C ILE A 70 28.02 -0.09 -3.55
N PHE A 71 28.34 0.95 -2.79
CA PHE A 71 27.41 2.01 -2.42
C PHE A 71 26.11 1.51 -1.76
N GLY A 72 26.21 0.52 -0.87
CA GLY A 72 25.08 -0.01 -0.09
C GLY A 72 24.36 -1.19 -0.74
N VAL A 73 24.79 -1.64 -1.92
CA VAL A 73 24.26 -2.84 -2.61
C VAL A 73 24.58 -4.13 -1.85
N TYR A 74 25.80 -4.24 -1.29
CA TYR A 74 26.22 -5.41 -0.49
C TYR A 74 26.00 -5.22 1.01
N ALA A 75 25.58 -4.03 1.43
CA ALA A 75 25.22 -3.78 2.81
C ALA A 75 24.00 -4.61 3.24
N THR A 76 23.77 -4.68 4.57
CA THR A 76 22.65 -5.46 5.12
C THR A 76 21.32 -4.96 4.55
N ALA A 77 20.72 -5.77 3.68
CA ALA A 77 19.49 -5.47 2.99
C ALA A 77 18.31 -6.28 3.53
N ASN A 78 17.13 -5.67 3.50
CA ASN A 78 15.87 -6.37 3.68
C ASN A 78 15.26 -6.67 2.29
N THR A 79 14.79 -7.89 2.09
CA THR A 79 14.16 -8.30 0.85
C THR A 79 12.79 -8.88 1.17
N ARG A 80 11.77 -8.40 0.46
CA ARG A 80 10.43 -8.96 0.48
C ARG A 80 10.09 -9.50 -0.91
N MET A 81 9.58 -10.72 -0.94
CA MET A 81 9.03 -11.34 -2.14
C MET A 81 7.55 -11.57 -1.92
N ALA A 82 6.72 -11.24 -2.89
CA ALA A 82 5.29 -11.47 -2.83
C ALA A 82 4.75 -11.97 -4.16
N LEU A 83 3.75 -12.84 -4.06
CA LEU A 83 2.96 -13.32 -5.18
C LEU A 83 1.54 -12.84 -4.99
N ASN A 84 1.07 -11.96 -5.87
CA ASN A 84 -0.28 -11.46 -5.92
C ASN A 84 -1.06 -12.15 -7.05
N TYR A 85 -2.32 -12.43 -6.81
CA TYR A 85 -3.24 -13.01 -7.78
C TYR A 85 -4.52 -12.19 -7.87
N GLY A 86 -4.86 -11.76 -9.08
CA GLY A 86 -6.13 -11.07 -9.36
C GLY A 86 -7.28 -12.07 -9.45
N ILE A 87 -8.07 -12.22 -8.37
CA ILE A 87 -9.28 -13.05 -8.40
C ILE A 87 -10.30 -12.46 -9.39
N THR A 88 -10.44 -11.13 -9.37
CA THR A 88 -11.23 -10.35 -10.33
C THR A 88 -10.52 -9.02 -10.58
N ASP A 89 -10.96 -8.24 -11.56
CA ASP A 89 -10.45 -6.88 -11.79
C ASP A 89 -10.61 -5.93 -10.57
N LYS A 90 -11.45 -6.32 -9.60
CA LYS A 90 -11.66 -5.57 -8.35
C LYS A 90 -11.02 -6.20 -7.12
N LEU A 91 -10.71 -7.49 -7.13
CA LEU A 91 -10.23 -8.20 -5.95
C LEU A 91 -8.92 -8.91 -6.25
N MET A 92 -7.90 -8.54 -5.50
CA MET A 92 -6.58 -9.14 -5.52
C MET A 92 -6.27 -9.72 -4.15
N VAL A 93 -5.61 -10.87 -4.11
CA VAL A 93 -5.04 -11.45 -2.88
C VAL A 93 -3.57 -11.70 -3.10
N GLY A 94 -2.77 -11.73 -2.03
CA GLY A 94 -1.34 -11.96 -2.16
C GLY A 94 -0.75 -12.62 -0.93
N LEU A 95 0.34 -13.35 -1.16
CA LEU A 95 1.17 -13.93 -0.12
C LEU A 95 2.58 -13.36 -0.25
N GLY A 96 3.17 -12.97 0.87
CA GLY A 96 4.51 -12.39 0.91
C GLY A 96 5.37 -12.98 2.01
N THR A 97 6.68 -12.91 1.79
CA THR A 97 7.71 -13.28 2.76
C THR A 97 8.78 -12.21 2.77
N ALA A 98 9.15 -11.72 3.95
CA ALA A 98 10.23 -10.77 4.14
C ALA A 98 11.36 -11.42 4.95
N LYS A 99 12.61 -11.13 4.55
CA LYS A 99 13.81 -11.59 5.26
C LYS A 99 13.84 -11.03 6.68
N ASP A 100 13.57 -9.74 6.85
CA ASP A 100 13.54 -9.11 8.15
C ASP A 100 12.41 -9.70 9.01
N TYR A 101 12.73 -10.01 10.26
CA TYR A 101 11.87 -10.73 11.22
C TYR A 101 11.17 -12.00 10.68
N LYS A 102 11.65 -12.58 9.57
CA LYS A 102 11.05 -13.74 8.89
C LYS A 102 9.53 -13.56 8.65
N LEU A 103 9.07 -12.34 8.37
CA LEU A 103 7.65 -12.01 8.29
C LEU A 103 6.97 -12.78 7.15
N GLN A 104 5.83 -13.40 7.42
CA GLN A 104 4.95 -14.02 6.43
C GLN A 104 3.66 -13.22 6.37
N ASP A 105 3.30 -12.70 5.21
CA ASP A 105 2.15 -11.81 5.07
C ASP A 105 1.10 -12.36 4.10
N LEU A 106 -0.17 -12.20 4.50
CA LEU A 106 -1.35 -12.41 3.66
C LEU A 106 -1.95 -11.04 3.40
N SER A 107 -2.12 -10.68 2.14
CA SER A 107 -2.69 -9.40 1.72
C SER A 107 -3.92 -9.57 0.85
N TRP A 108 -4.78 -8.56 0.86
CA TRP A 108 -5.89 -8.44 -0.05
C TRP A 108 -6.12 -6.98 -0.40
N LYS A 109 -6.56 -6.74 -1.63
CA LYS A 109 -6.92 -5.41 -2.11
C LYS A 109 -8.24 -5.48 -2.86
N TYR A 110 -9.16 -4.60 -2.47
CA TYR A 110 -10.47 -4.50 -3.07
C TYR A 110 -10.70 -3.09 -3.63
N SER A 111 -10.97 -3.00 -4.93
CA SER A 111 -11.36 -1.77 -5.62
C SER A 111 -12.85 -1.54 -5.39
N ILE A 112 -13.16 -0.58 -4.52
CA ILE A 112 -14.55 -0.23 -4.17
C ILE A 112 -15.20 0.42 -5.40
N PHE A 113 -14.54 1.42 -5.97
CA PHE A 113 -14.90 1.97 -7.27
C PHE A 113 -13.72 2.68 -7.93
N GLN A 114 -13.77 2.80 -9.25
CA GLN A 114 -12.75 3.46 -10.07
C GLN A 114 -13.28 4.79 -10.61
N GLN A 115 -12.39 5.74 -10.76
CA GLN A 115 -12.61 6.99 -11.48
C GLN A 115 -13.08 6.66 -12.90
N THR A 116 -14.06 7.38 -13.42
CA THR A 116 -14.59 7.22 -14.78
C THR A 116 -14.18 8.38 -15.68
N ASN A 117 -14.03 8.14 -16.99
CA ASN A 117 -13.69 9.20 -17.94
C ASN A 117 -14.79 10.27 -18.05
N SER A 118 -16.05 9.88 -17.89
CA SER A 118 -17.23 10.76 -17.86
C SER A 118 -17.27 11.69 -16.64
N GLY A 119 -16.46 11.42 -15.61
CA GLY A 119 -16.50 12.16 -14.35
C GLY A 119 -17.64 11.77 -13.41
N SER A 120 -18.48 10.79 -13.76
CA SER A 120 -19.53 10.25 -12.86
C SER A 120 -18.97 9.74 -11.53
N LYS A 121 -17.72 9.25 -11.56
CA LYS A 121 -16.90 8.98 -10.38
C LYS A 121 -15.61 9.77 -10.54
N PRO A 122 -15.41 10.86 -9.78
CA PRO A 122 -14.26 11.75 -9.97
C PRO A 122 -12.95 11.18 -9.40
N VAL A 123 -13.03 10.14 -8.56
CA VAL A 123 -11.89 9.50 -7.89
C VAL A 123 -12.01 7.99 -7.92
N SER A 124 -10.88 7.30 -7.77
CA SER A 124 -10.80 5.87 -7.51
C SER A 124 -10.59 5.64 -6.02
N VAL A 125 -11.26 4.63 -5.46
CA VAL A 125 -11.13 4.24 -4.05
C VAL A 125 -10.92 2.73 -3.95
N SER A 126 -9.86 2.33 -3.25
CA SER A 126 -9.53 0.94 -2.96
C SER A 126 -9.25 0.76 -1.47
N TYR A 127 -9.57 -0.41 -0.95
CA TYR A 127 -9.22 -0.83 0.40
C TYR A 127 -8.15 -1.90 0.33
N PHE A 128 -7.06 -1.71 1.07
CA PHE A 128 -5.99 -2.67 1.22
C PHE A 128 -5.97 -3.19 2.66
N GLY A 129 -5.83 -4.50 2.82
CA GLY A 129 -5.64 -5.15 4.09
C GLY A 129 -4.46 -6.13 4.03
N ASN A 130 -3.78 -6.26 5.14
CA ASN A 130 -2.63 -7.13 5.29
C ASN A 130 -2.58 -7.68 6.71
N MET A 131 -2.36 -8.98 6.82
CA MET A 131 -2.14 -9.69 8.06
C MET A 131 -0.74 -10.28 8.00
N VAL A 132 0.06 -10.04 9.03
CA VAL A 132 1.47 -10.43 9.07
C VAL A 132 1.71 -11.32 10.27
N LEU A 133 2.39 -12.44 10.04
CA LEU A 133 2.89 -13.36 11.05
C LEU A 133 4.41 -13.21 11.18
N ASP A 134 4.89 -12.99 12.40
CA ASP A 134 6.31 -13.08 12.71
C ASP A 134 6.72 -14.53 13.01
N ALA A 135 7.55 -15.09 12.11
CA ALA A 135 7.97 -16.49 12.13
C ALA A 135 9.32 -16.73 12.86
N ARG A 136 9.83 -15.77 13.64
CA ARG A 136 11.03 -15.97 14.47
C ARG A 136 10.83 -17.02 15.57
N GLU A 137 11.88 -17.43 16.25
CA GLU A 137 11.77 -18.39 17.35
C GLU A 137 10.98 -17.82 18.54
N LYS A 138 10.34 -18.69 19.34
CA LYS A 138 9.51 -18.28 20.50
C LYS A 138 10.27 -17.47 21.55
N SER A 139 11.58 -17.68 21.65
CA SER A 139 12.49 -16.89 22.47
C SER A 139 12.45 -15.38 22.18
N ASN A 140 11.97 -14.97 20.99
CA ASN A 140 11.88 -13.56 20.61
C ASN A 140 10.64 -12.83 21.17
N PHE A 141 9.72 -13.51 21.87
CA PHE A 141 8.38 -12.98 22.22
C PHE A 141 8.09 -12.93 23.72
N GLY A 142 9.10 -12.54 24.52
CA GLY A 142 8.97 -12.39 25.98
C GLY A 142 9.07 -13.72 26.76
N PRO A 143 8.97 -13.68 28.10
CA PRO A 143 9.06 -14.87 28.94
C PRO A 143 7.95 -15.87 28.58
N GLY A 144 8.34 -17.13 28.38
CA GLY A 144 7.49 -18.17 27.80
C GLY A 144 6.18 -18.46 28.55
N GLU A 145 6.06 -18.05 29.81
CA GLU A 145 4.88 -18.31 30.65
C GLU A 145 3.62 -17.56 30.22
N ASN A 146 3.75 -16.41 29.54
CA ASN A 146 2.62 -15.61 29.06
C ASN A 146 2.50 -15.57 27.53
N TYR A 147 3.29 -16.38 26.82
CA TYR A 147 3.32 -16.37 25.37
C TYR A 147 2.09 -17.07 24.74
N ARG A 148 1.43 -16.38 23.80
CA ARG A 148 0.38 -16.94 22.95
C ARG A 148 0.74 -16.71 21.47
N PHE A 149 0.38 -17.65 20.60
CA PHE A 149 0.64 -17.54 19.15
C PHE A 149 0.13 -16.23 18.55
N ILE A 150 -1.03 -15.75 19.02
CA ILE A 150 -1.67 -14.52 18.55
C ILE A 150 -0.78 -13.28 18.72
N HIS A 151 0.15 -13.26 19.69
CA HIS A 151 1.07 -12.14 19.93
C HIS A 151 2.01 -11.85 18.76
N ARG A 152 2.18 -12.81 17.84
CA ARG A 152 3.03 -12.69 16.65
C ARG A 152 2.32 -12.12 15.43
N ILE A 153 1.01 -11.94 15.53
CA ILE A 153 0.18 -11.47 14.43
C ILE A 153 0.00 -9.96 14.56
N SER A 154 0.15 -9.28 13.43
CA SER A 154 -0.17 -7.87 13.29
C SER A 154 -1.02 -7.65 12.04
N TYR A 155 -1.72 -6.52 12.01
CA TYR A 155 -2.63 -6.15 10.95
C TYR A 155 -2.30 -4.75 10.45
N PHE A 156 -2.36 -4.57 9.15
CA PHE A 156 -2.22 -3.30 8.47
C PHE A 156 -3.39 -3.11 7.52
N THR A 157 -4.04 -1.95 7.57
CA THR A 157 -5.12 -1.60 6.67
C THR A 157 -4.91 -0.19 6.12
N GLN A 158 -5.37 0.03 4.89
CA GLN A 158 -5.21 1.30 4.21
C GLN A 158 -6.41 1.59 3.31
N LEU A 159 -6.98 2.77 3.45
CA LEU A 159 -8.00 3.27 2.52
C LEU A 159 -7.32 4.17 1.51
N ILE A 160 -7.27 3.75 0.26
CA ILE A 160 -6.51 4.40 -0.81
C ILE A 160 -7.48 5.18 -1.69
N VAL A 161 -7.29 6.49 -1.77
CA VAL A 161 -8.06 7.38 -2.63
C VAL A 161 -7.12 8.03 -3.64
N ALA A 162 -7.41 7.89 -4.93
CA ALA A 162 -6.56 8.40 -5.99
C ALA A 162 -7.35 9.10 -7.08
N ARG A 163 -6.71 10.06 -7.74
CA ARG A 163 -7.25 10.76 -8.88
C ARG A 163 -6.17 10.99 -9.94
N LYS A 164 -6.49 10.64 -11.18
CA LYS A 164 -5.73 11.05 -12.36
C LYS A 164 -6.28 12.38 -12.87
N PHE A 165 -5.47 13.42 -12.81
CA PHE A 165 -5.82 14.77 -13.26
C PHE A 165 -5.51 14.98 -14.75
N SER A 166 -4.42 14.38 -15.23
CA SER A 166 -4.01 14.46 -16.64
C SER A 166 -3.32 13.16 -17.06
N LYS A 167 -2.90 13.07 -18.34
CA LYS A 167 -2.10 11.93 -18.83
C LYS A 167 -0.80 11.74 -18.04
N SER A 168 -0.26 12.81 -17.47
CA SER A 168 1.04 12.89 -16.79
C SER A 168 0.93 13.34 -15.33
N LEU A 169 -0.26 13.26 -14.71
CA LEU A 169 -0.39 13.60 -13.30
C LEU A 169 -1.49 12.77 -12.64
N SER A 170 -1.07 11.95 -11.69
CA SER A 170 -1.94 11.22 -10.78
C SER A 170 -1.51 11.48 -9.35
N LEU A 171 -2.47 11.76 -8.46
CA LEU A 171 -2.23 11.91 -7.03
C LEU A 171 -3.01 10.86 -6.25
N GLN A 172 -2.49 10.49 -5.09
CA GLN A 172 -3.11 9.55 -4.16
C GLN A 172 -2.89 9.98 -2.73
N ALA A 173 -3.91 9.80 -1.90
CA ALA A 173 -3.85 9.87 -0.45
C ALA A 173 -4.34 8.53 0.13
N ALA A 174 -3.71 8.08 1.21
CA ALA A 174 -3.92 6.75 1.72
C ALA A 174 -3.72 6.68 3.24
N PRO A 175 -4.70 7.14 4.04
CA PRO A 175 -4.71 6.90 5.48
C PRO A 175 -4.61 5.42 5.79
N SER A 176 -3.78 5.08 6.77
CA SER A 176 -3.50 3.72 7.19
C SER A 176 -3.64 3.54 8.69
N PHE A 177 -3.89 2.30 9.08
CA PHE A 177 -4.02 1.88 10.46
C PHE A 177 -3.25 0.57 10.65
N ILE A 178 -2.53 0.48 11.77
CA ILE A 178 -1.73 -0.68 12.14
C ILE A 178 -2.17 -1.12 13.53
N TYR A 179 -2.36 -2.42 13.70
CA TYR A 179 -2.65 -3.04 14.98
C TYR A 179 -1.69 -4.19 15.24
N TYR A 180 -0.95 -4.10 16.34
CA TYR A 180 -0.10 -5.17 16.84
C TYR A 180 -0.81 -5.91 17.97
N ASN A 181 -0.85 -7.24 17.94
CA ASN A 181 -1.43 -8.00 19.04
C ASN A 181 -0.55 -7.99 20.30
N SER A 182 0.73 -7.67 20.15
CA SER A 182 1.69 -7.54 21.24
C SER A 182 2.77 -6.53 20.85
N THR A 183 3.14 -5.68 21.79
CA THR A 183 4.17 -4.64 21.65
C THR A 183 5.11 -4.69 22.86
N GLU A 184 6.25 -4.02 22.74
CA GLU A 184 7.15 -3.82 23.88
C GLU A 184 6.49 -2.95 24.94
N THR A 185 6.88 -3.13 26.21
CA THR A 185 6.31 -2.37 27.32
C THR A 185 6.50 -0.87 27.11
N GLY A 186 5.39 -0.13 27.14
CA GLY A 186 5.38 1.33 26.90
C GLY A 186 5.07 1.74 25.46
N LEU A 187 4.89 0.79 24.53
CA LEU A 187 4.41 1.06 23.17
C LEU A 187 2.93 0.69 23.02
N ASP A 188 2.16 1.57 22.41
CA ASP A 188 0.76 1.32 22.09
C ASP A 188 0.62 0.29 20.98
N ASN A 189 -0.46 -0.51 21.04
CA ASN A 189 -0.78 -1.52 20.03
C ASN A 189 -1.34 -0.91 18.74
N MET A 190 -1.84 0.33 18.80
CA MET A 190 -2.55 1.00 17.71
C MET A 190 -1.71 2.14 17.13
N HIS A 191 -1.49 2.12 15.82
CA HIS A 191 -0.78 3.19 15.13
C HIS A 191 -1.59 3.68 13.92
N TYR A 192 -1.51 4.98 13.67
CA TYR A 192 -2.13 5.62 12.53
C TYR A 192 -1.05 6.17 11.62
N GLY A 193 -1.25 6.00 10.32
CA GLY A 193 -0.39 6.53 9.28
C GLY A 193 -1.18 7.34 8.27
N PHE A 194 -0.48 8.23 7.59
CA PHE A 194 -1.02 8.92 6.43
C PHE A 194 0.03 8.96 5.35
N PHE A 195 -0.34 8.53 4.16
CA PHE A 195 0.54 8.52 3.02
C PHE A 195 -0.07 9.33 1.87
N CYS A 196 0.74 10.14 1.20
CA CYS A 196 0.35 10.85 -0.01
C CYS A 196 1.44 10.74 -1.07
N ARG A 197 1.06 10.59 -2.34
CA ARG A 197 2.02 10.53 -3.45
C ARG A 197 1.47 11.10 -4.75
N GLY A 198 2.40 11.51 -5.60
CA GLY A 198 2.15 11.81 -7.00
C GLY A 198 2.93 10.87 -7.93
N GLN A 199 2.41 10.64 -9.12
CA GLN A 199 3.15 10.08 -10.25
C GLN A 199 2.92 10.99 -11.45
N ALA A 200 4.02 11.41 -12.06
CA ALA A 200 4.05 12.22 -13.28
C ALA A 200 4.60 11.42 -14.46
#